data_AF-A0A1H0C4R3-F1
#
_entry.id   AF-A0A1H0C4R3-F1
#
_cell.length_a   1.000
_cell.length_b   1.000
_cell.length_c   1.000
_cell.angle_alpha   90.00
_cell.angle_beta   90.00
_cell.angle_gamma   90.00
#
_symmetry.space_group_name_H-M   'P 1'
#
loop_
_entity.id
_entity.type
_entity.pdbx_description
1 polymer ?
#
loop_
_entity_poly.entity_id
_entity_poly.type
_entity_poly.pdbx_seq_one_letter_code
_entity_poly.pdbx_strand_id
1 'polypeptide(L)' 'MENGLDAELDDELGYSKYDYKNKDTTNSRNGHSPKTLCTSFGNVDIAVPRDRNGDFDPMILKKNQTSISHDVE' A
#
# COMPACT_ATOMS: atom_id res chain seq x y z
N MET A 1 -6.65 6.36 3.45
CA MET A 1 -6.15 4.97 3.33
C MET A 1 -4.92 4.93 2.44
N GLU A 2 -4.96 5.54 1.25
CA GLU A 2 -3.83 5.60 0.30
C GLU A 2 -2.54 6.19 0.90
N ASN A 3 -2.63 7.36 1.55
CA ASN A 3 -1.47 7.98 2.21
C ASN A 3 -0.82 7.09 3.28
N GLY A 4 -1.61 6.26 3.97
CA GLY A 4 -1.09 5.33 4.98
C GLY A 4 -0.30 4.18 4.34
N LEU A 5 -0.79 3.66 3.22
CA LEU A 5 -0.09 2.61 2.47
C LEU A 5 1.19 3.14 1.80
N ASP A 6 1.19 4.40 1.36
CA ASP A 6 2.41 5.02 0.82
C ASP A 6 3.47 5.23 1.91
N ALA A 7 3.06 5.55 3.14
CA ALA A 7 3.98 5.63 4.28
C ALA A 7 4.54 4.26 4.69
N GLU A 8 3.73 3.20 4.67
CA GLU A 8 4.24 1.82 4.88
C GLU A 8 5.27 1.44 3.82
N LEU A 9 5.04 1.79 2.55
CA LEU A 9 5.98 1.49 1.49
C LEU A 9 7.27 2.34 1.58
N ASP A 10 7.19 3.57 2.09
CA ASP A 10 8.37 4.39 2.38
C ASP A 10 9.26 3.70 3.43
N ASP A 11 8.66 3.17 4.50
CA ASP A 11 9.37 2.47 5.58
C ASP A 11 10.01 1.17 5.09
N GLU A 12 9.26 0.34 4.35
CA GLU A 12 9.75 -0.93 3.78
C GLU A 12 10.92 -0.71 2.80
N LEU A 13 10.81 0.30 1.94
CA LEU A 13 11.86 0.60 0.97
C LEU A 13 13.04 1.37 1.58
N GLY A 14 12.83 2.03 2.72
CA GLY A 14 13.79 2.88 3.41
C GLY A 14 14.03 4.24 2.74
N TYR A 15 13.15 4.65 1.83
CA TYR A 15 13.28 5.94 1.14
C TYR A 15 11.93 6.50 0.69
N SER A 16 11.80 7.82 0.70
CA SER A 16 10.58 8.50 0.27
C SER A 16 10.40 8.54 -1.24
N LYS A 17 9.16 8.76 -1.68
CA LYS A 17 8.84 8.92 -3.10
C LYS A 17 9.77 9.95 -3.78
N TYR A 18 10.39 9.51 -4.88
CA TYR A 18 11.40 10.25 -5.69
C TYR A 18 12.83 10.31 -5.13
N ASP A 19 13.10 9.86 -3.90
CA ASP A 19 14.45 9.77 -3.35
C ASP A 19 15.13 8.41 -3.63
N TYR A 20 14.87 7.83 -4.80
CA TYR A 20 15.34 6.49 -5.18
C TYR A 20 16.87 6.40 -5.37
N LYS A 21 17.59 7.52 -5.26
CA LYS A 21 19.05 7.59 -5.35
C LYS A 21 19.73 7.29 -4.02
N ASN A 22 19.04 7.52 -2.90
CA ASN A 22 19.52 7.29 -1.55
C ASN A 22 18.81 6.08 -0.93
N LYS A 23 18.99 4.91 -1.55
CA LYS A 23 18.43 3.66 -1.04
C LYS A 23 19.52 2.60 -0.94
N ASP A 24 19.44 1.79 0.11
CA ASP A 24 20.31 0.62 0.29
C ASP A 24 19.76 -0.63 -0.40
N THR A 25 18.51 -0.58 -0.90
CA THR A 25 17.82 -1.71 -1.52
C THR A 25 17.87 -1.66 -3.04
N THR A 26 17.91 -2.82 -3.70
CA THR A 26 17.75 -2.91 -5.16
C THR A 26 16.28 -2.72 -5.58
N ASN A 27 15.35 -2.93 -4.64
CA ASN A 27 13.91 -2.80 -4.85
C ASN A 27 13.48 -1.35 -5.12
N SER A 28 12.38 -1.15 -5.82
CA SER A 28 11.89 0.19 -6.14
C SER A 28 10.37 0.22 -6.24
N ARG A 29 9.76 1.40 -6.15
CA ARG A 29 8.33 1.57 -6.40
C ARG A 29 7.97 1.22 -7.85
N ASN A 30 6.84 0.56 -8.04
CA ASN A 30 6.30 0.15 -9.33
C ASN A 30 4.85 0.64 -9.52
N GLY A 31 4.63 1.92 -9.21
CA GLY A 31 3.33 2.56 -9.33
C GLY A 31 2.30 2.04 -8.32
N HIS A 32 1.03 2.12 -8.71
CA HIS A 32 -0.10 1.76 -7.87
C HIS A 32 -1.02 0.80 -8.61
N SER A 33 -1.63 -0.13 -7.89
CA SER A 33 -2.64 -1.04 -8.42
C SER A 33 -4.02 -0.68 -7.86
N PRO A 34 -5.06 -0.62 -8.71
CA PRO A 34 -6.40 -0.34 -8.25
C PRO A 34 -6.93 -1.51 -7.43
N LYS A 35 -7.66 -1.20 -6.37
CA LYS A 35 -8.35 -2.18 -5.53
C LYS A 35 -9.67 -1.60 -5.04
N THR A 36 -10.75 -2.32 -5.27
CA THR A 36 -12.08 -1.97 -4.76
C THR A 36 -12.28 -2.64 -3.40
N LEU A 37 -12.57 -1.83 -2.39
CA LEU A 37 -12.84 -2.27 -1.03
C LEU A 37 -14.31 -2.15 -0.72
N CYS A 38 -14.90 -3.23 -0.20
CA CYS A 38 -16.24 -3.22 0.35
C CYS A 38 -16.15 -2.72 1.80
N THR A 39 -16.71 -1.55 2.06
CA THR A 39 -16.85 -0.96 3.39
C THR A 39 -18.30 -0.96 3.83
N SER A 40 -18.57 -0.74 5.12
CA SER A 40 -19.93 -0.56 5.64
C SER A 40 -20.70 0.59 4.97
N PHE A 41 -20.00 1.56 4.36
CA PHE A 41 -20.58 2.71 3.67
C PHE A 41 -20.70 2.50 2.15
N GLY A 42 -20.26 1.35 1.63
CA GLY A 42 -20.27 1.01 0.21
C GLY A 42 -18.89 0.67 -0.35
N ASN A 43 -18.81 0.52 -1.68
CA ASN A 43 -17.57 0.22 -2.38
C ASN A 43 -16.71 1.48 -2.52
N VAL A 44 -15.44 1.37 -2.18
CA VAL A 44 -14.43 2.43 -2.29
C VAL A 44 -13.29 1.94 -3.15
N ASP A 45 -12.98 2.65 -4.22
CA ASP A 45 -11.79 2.39 -5.02
C ASP A 45 -10.59 3.10 -4.40
N ILE A 46 -9.50 2.33 -4.20
CA ILE A 46 -8.24 2.85 -3.70
C ILE A 46 -7.07 2.44 -4.62
N ALA A 47 -6.04 3.27 -4.64
CA ALA A 47 -4.77 2.99 -5.28
C ALA A 47 -3.78 2.42 -4.24
N VAL A 48 -3.45 1.13 -4.36
CA VAL A 48 -2.49 0.46 -3.47
C VAL A 48 -1.09 0.58 -4.07
N PRO A 49 -0.13 1.19 -3.36
CA PRO A 49 1.24 1.30 -3.85
C PRO A 49 1.91 -0.08 -3.87
N ARG A 50 2.80 -0.29 -4.84
CA ARG A 50 3.53 -1.56 -4.99
C ARG A 50 5.02 -1.33 -5.20
N ASP A 51 5.79 -2.31 -4.78
CA ASP A 51 7.19 -2.43 -5.12
C ASP A 51 7.40 -3.22 -6.42
N ARG A 52 8.62 -3.20 -6.94
CA ARG A 52 9.02 -3.82 -8.20
C ARG A 52 9.21 -5.32 -8.05
N ASN A 53 9.69 -5.76 -6.90
CA ASN A 53 9.94 -7.16 -6.63
C ASN A 53 8.66 -7.91 -6.22
N GLY A 54 7.65 -7.20 -5.71
CA GLY A 54 6.39 -7.78 -5.22
C GLY A 54 6.45 -8.28 -3.78
N ASP A 55 7.51 -7.91 -3.06
CA ASP A 55 7.79 -8.33 -1.70
C ASP A 55 6.97 -7.53 -0.68
N PHE A 56 6.51 -6.32 -1.03
CA PHE A 56 5.76 -5.45 -0.12
C PHE A 56 4.48 -6.11 0.39
N ASP A 57 4.36 -6.30 1.71
CA ASP A 57 3.17 -6.86 2.37
C ASP A 57 2.54 -5.83 3.32
N PRO A 58 1.57 -5.03 2.85
CA PRO A 58 0.96 -3.95 3.64
C PRO A 58 0.22 -4.47 4.87
N MET A 59 0.42 -3.81 6.02
CA MET A 59 -0.18 -4.18 7.29
C MET A 59 -1.58 -3.60 7.46
N ILE A 60 -1.78 -2.33 7.08
CA ILE A 60 -3.10 -1.66 7.10
C ILE A 60 -4.13 -2.42 6.25
N LEU A 61 -3.70 -2.95 5.10
CA LEU A 61 -4.60 -3.59 4.14
C LEU A 61 -3.94 -4.82 3.52
N LYS A 62 -4.15 -5.98 4.14
CA LYS A 62 -3.49 -7.23 3.75
C LYS A 62 -3.71 -7.57 2.28
N LYS A 63 -2.76 -8.32 1.70
CA LYS A 63 -2.90 -8.92 0.36
C LYS A 63 -4.23 -9.70 0.30
N ASN A 64 -4.96 -9.51 -0.79
CA ASN A 64 -6.28 -10.12 -1.07
C ASN A 64 -7.44 -9.71 -0.13
N GLN A 65 -7.23 -8.85 0.87
CA GLN A 65 -8.32 -8.36 1.72
C GLN A 65 -9.19 -7.34 0.95
N THR A 66 -10.42 -7.70 0.58
CA THR A 66 -11.34 -6.81 -0.15
C THR A 66 -12.49 -6.28 0.68
N SER A 67 -12.61 -6.70 1.94
CA SER A 67 -13.63 -6.23 2.88
C SER A 67 -12.98 -5.60 4.10
N ILE A 68 -13.48 -4.42 4.46
CA ILE A 68 -13.16 -3.71 5.69
C ILE A 68 -14.49 -3.43 6.39
N SER A 69 -14.97 -4.44 7.12
CA SER A 69 -16.05 -4.28 8.08
C SER A 69 -15.46 -3.55 9.28
N HIS A 70 -15.94 -2.34 9.53
CA HIS A 70 -15.66 -1.64 10.78
C HIS A 70 -16.51 -2.32 11.87
N ASP A 71 -16.07 -3.48 12.36
CA ASP A 71 -16.50 -3.95 13.68
C ASP A 71 -15.64 -3.17 14.67
N VAL A 72 -16.10 -1.96 14.99
CA VAL A 72 -15.58 -1.18 16.10
C VAL A 72 -16.42 -1.59 17.29
N GLU A 73 -15.82 -2.32 18.21
CA GLU A 73 -16.29 -2.35 19.60
C GLU A 73 -16.14 -0.97 20.25
#